data_AF-A0A2M4BQZ8-F1
#
_entry.id   AF-A0A2M4BQZ8-F1
#
_cell.length_a   1.000
_cell.length_b   1.000
_cell.length_c   1.000
_cell.angle_alpha   90.00
_cell.angle_beta   90.00
_cell.angle_gamma   90.00
#
_symmetry.space_group_name_H-M   'P 1'
#
loop_
_entity.id
_entity.type
_entity.pdbx_description
1 polymer ?
#
loop_
_entity_poly.entity_id
_entity_poly.type
_entity_poly.pdbx_seq_one_letter_code
_entity_poly.pdbx_strand_id
1 'polypeptide(L)'
;MELWNRLDLVPPALMNEECKTKHIKDEIRALTNTSGKMLIYFVSLQKFEKAAAYLSRFCVRYKARQRNMHGFQIMRRINQTLLRIKRLDIVREITDFHSFLPEASYIEKVMRLPVRSNLEHLLIRLQGLAKLLLRVVLLTKDAACYQLKQINRVFLFYHSSTFLALMGELWLLARNICRRVNQYYDELYPMLDILPDCTEQWLPYQYTLPVSIAEWIGCQYQEEIVGGSNMKTSIETETSYSIFNLLQHHGSEEAMSVSKLTNEVRDVADDREPSEASLASVPKAMLLEALRSDAGERIDSLKKESGYVPKFKLFDVTKLNQIKSKFQVKQFIAEERCNRTANLNQAATAAVSESQFGDFNVRLMKEYNRLSSAEFVKFFKEQLMHLIKE
;
A
#
# COMPACT_ATOMS: atom_id res chain seq x y z
N MET A 1 24.22 12.20 0.28
CA MET A 1 22.79 11.82 0.24
C MET A 1 22.08 12.68 1.26
N GLU A 2 21.06 13.42 0.85
CA GLU A 2 20.34 14.40 1.70
C GLU A 2 19.68 13.72 2.91
N LEU A 3 19.59 14.44 4.04
CA LEU A 3 19.22 13.86 5.35
C LEU A 3 17.80 13.28 5.35
N TRP A 4 16.85 13.97 4.72
CA TRP A 4 15.44 13.56 4.59
C TRP A 4 15.23 12.23 3.84
N ASN A 5 16.19 11.80 3.02
CA ASN A 5 16.09 10.57 2.21
C ASN A 5 16.71 9.34 2.90
N ARG A 6 17.19 9.48 4.14
CA ARG A 6 17.71 8.36 4.93
C ARG A 6 16.54 7.63 5.58
N LEU A 7 16.47 6.32 5.38
CA LEU A 7 15.46 5.46 6.01
C LEU A 7 15.70 5.43 7.53
N ASP A 8 16.91 5.03 7.92
CA ASP A 8 17.34 4.87 9.31
C ASP A 8 17.99 6.17 9.81
N LEU A 9 17.22 7.26 9.84
CA LEU A 9 17.65 8.50 10.49
C LEU A 9 17.64 8.28 12.01
N VAL A 10 18.82 8.39 12.63
CA VAL A 10 18.97 8.23 14.07
C VAL A 10 18.33 9.43 14.76
N PRO A 11 17.34 9.22 15.64
CA PRO A 11 16.71 10.31 16.36
C PRO A 11 17.74 11.01 17.28
N PRO A 12 17.58 12.32 17.52
CA PRO A 12 18.39 13.03 18.52
C PRO A 12 18.18 12.44 19.92
N ALA A 13 19.11 12.73 20.82
CA ALA A 13 18.95 12.39 22.23
C ALA A 13 17.69 13.08 22.77
N LEU A 14 16.79 12.30 23.37
CA LEU A 14 15.55 12.80 23.95
C LEU A 14 15.88 13.54 25.24
N MET A 15 16.15 14.84 25.10
CA MET A 15 16.45 15.74 26.21
C MET A 15 15.35 16.78 26.34
N ASN A 16 15.02 17.10 27.59
CA ASN A 16 14.12 18.19 27.94
C ASN A 16 14.88 19.20 28.80
N GLU A 17 14.78 20.47 28.45
CA GLU A 17 15.46 21.56 29.16
C GLU A 17 14.45 22.53 29.78
N GLU A 18 14.87 23.17 30.88
CA GLU A 18 14.02 24.08 31.66
C GLU A 18 13.96 25.46 31.00
N CYS A 19 12.77 25.85 30.54
CA CYS A 19 12.50 27.11 29.88
C CYS A 19 11.56 27.99 30.70
N LYS A 20 11.84 29.30 30.73
CA LYS A 20 10.96 30.31 31.34
C LYS A 20 9.84 30.64 30.35
N THR A 21 8.61 30.29 30.69
CA THR A 21 7.47 30.33 29.75
C THR A 21 6.78 31.69 29.65
N LYS A 22 7.23 32.73 30.37
CA LYS A 22 6.47 33.98 30.57
C LYS A 22 6.02 34.68 29.28
N HIS A 23 6.78 34.57 28.19
CA HIS A 23 6.48 35.21 26.90
C HIS A 23 6.10 34.21 25.79
N ILE A 24 6.07 32.92 26.11
CA ILE A 24 6.07 31.83 25.13
C ILE A 24 4.82 30.93 25.29
N LYS A 25 3.95 31.22 26.27
CA LYS A 25 2.81 30.35 26.61
C LYS A 25 1.86 30.08 25.44
N ASP A 26 1.56 31.11 24.65
CA ASP A 26 0.62 31.00 23.53
C ASP A 26 1.22 30.16 22.39
N GLU A 27 2.53 30.30 22.16
CA GLU A 27 3.28 29.53 21.17
C GLU A 27 3.39 28.06 21.57
N ILE A 28 3.69 27.76 22.84
CA ILE A 28 3.67 26.38 23.37
C ILE A 28 2.28 25.77 23.22
N ARG A 29 1.22 26.52 23.54
CA ARG A 29 -0.15 26.04 23.36
C ARG A 29 -0.45 25.77 21.89
N ALA A 30 -0.01 26.63 20.99
CA ALA A 30 -0.14 26.42 19.55
C ALA A 30 0.60 25.14 19.10
N LEU A 31 1.83 24.92 19.55
CA LEU A 31 2.63 23.72 19.27
C LEU A 31 1.96 22.44 19.78
N THR A 32 1.46 22.42 21.02
CA THR A 32 0.72 21.27 21.57
C THR A 32 -0.57 21.01 20.78
N ASN A 33 -1.30 22.07 20.41
CA ASN A 33 -2.53 21.95 19.63
C ASN A 33 -2.25 21.43 18.21
N THR A 34 -1.23 21.95 17.54
CA THR A 34 -0.85 21.50 16.19
C THR A 34 -0.40 20.04 16.20
N SER A 35 0.46 19.65 17.13
CA SER A 35 0.89 18.24 17.27
C SER A 35 -0.28 17.29 17.61
N GLY A 36 -1.22 17.71 18.46
CA GLY A 36 -2.43 16.94 18.75
C GLY A 36 -3.35 16.79 17.53
N LYS A 37 -3.62 17.89 16.80
CA LYS A 37 -4.39 17.87 15.54
C LYS A 37 -3.74 16.96 14.49
N MET A 38 -2.41 17.04 14.38
CA MET A 38 -1.62 16.24 13.47
C MET A 38 -1.75 14.74 13.81
N LEU A 39 -1.65 14.35 15.08
CA LEU A 39 -1.83 12.97 15.52
C LEU A 39 -3.21 12.43 15.17
N ILE A 40 -4.28 13.18 15.50
CA ILE A 40 -5.66 12.81 15.16
C ILE A 40 -5.81 12.63 13.64
N TYR A 41 -5.25 13.55 12.86
CA TYR A 41 -5.32 13.49 11.41
C TYR A 41 -4.64 12.24 10.86
N PHE A 42 -3.39 11.95 11.23
CA PHE A 42 -2.66 10.80 10.69
C PHE A 42 -3.26 9.45 11.13
N VAL A 43 -3.78 9.36 12.35
CA VAL A 43 -4.51 8.15 12.82
C VAL A 43 -5.81 7.95 12.04
N SER A 44 -6.47 9.03 11.60
CA SER A 44 -7.71 8.95 10.81
C SER A 44 -7.52 8.50 9.35
N LEU A 45 -6.28 8.29 8.87
CA LEU A 45 -5.97 7.99 7.47
C LEU A 45 -6.28 6.54 7.02
N GLN A 46 -7.21 5.86 7.69
CA GLN A 46 -7.60 4.47 7.40
C GLN A 46 -7.96 4.22 5.93
N LYS A 47 -8.60 5.20 5.27
CA LYS A 47 -8.94 5.10 3.83
C LYS A 47 -7.68 4.98 2.95
N PHE A 48 -6.66 5.77 3.25
CA PHE A 48 -5.39 5.72 2.52
C PHE A 48 -4.65 4.41 2.76
N GLU A 49 -4.63 3.93 4.00
CA GLU A 49 -4.03 2.65 4.34
C GLU A 49 -4.73 1.48 3.65
N LYS A 50 -6.06 1.51 3.60
CA LYS A 50 -6.88 0.51 2.90
C LYS A 50 -6.58 0.49 1.40
N ALA A 51 -6.51 1.65 0.75
CA ALA A 51 -6.12 1.76 -0.66
C ALA A 51 -4.69 1.23 -0.90
N ALA A 52 -3.75 1.55 -0.03
CA ALA A 52 -2.38 1.03 -0.10
C ALA A 52 -2.32 -0.50 0.08
N ALA A 53 -3.12 -1.05 0.99
CA ALA A 53 -3.24 -2.49 1.22
C ALA A 53 -3.85 -3.20 0.00
N TYR A 54 -4.86 -2.62 -0.65
CA TYR A 54 -5.37 -3.15 -1.91
C TYR A 54 -4.27 -3.21 -2.97
N LEU A 55 -3.51 -2.13 -3.16
CA LEU A 55 -2.41 -2.13 -4.13
C LEU A 55 -1.36 -3.22 -3.84
N SER A 56 -1.02 -3.41 -2.56
CA SER A 56 -0.13 -4.50 -2.12
C SER A 56 -0.67 -5.87 -2.51
N ARG A 57 -1.94 -6.15 -2.20
CA ARG A 57 -2.60 -7.44 -2.54
C ARG A 57 -2.64 -7.65 -4.06
N PHE A 58 -2.94 -6.61 -4.83
CA PHE A 58 -2.88 -6.64 -6.28
C PHE A 58 -1.48 -6.97 -6.80
N CYS A 59 -0.45 -6.31 -6.27
CA CYS A 59 0.94 -6.56 -6.65
C CYS A 59 1.35 -8.01 -6.36
N VAL A 60 0.87 -8.62 -5.27
CA VAL A 60 1.15 -10.03 -4.95
C VAL A 60 0.40 -10.95 -5.91
N ARG A 61 -0.91 -10.75 -6.09
CA ARG A 61 -1.77 -11.59 -6.92
C ARG A 61 -1.31 -11.66 -8.38
N TYR A 62 -0.92 -10.53 -8.97
CA TYR A 62 -0.60 -10.44 -10.39
C TYR A 62 0.91 -10.49 -10.70
N LYS A 63 1.76 -10.71 -9.68
CA LYS A 63 3.23 -10.75 -9.81
C LYS A 63 3.73 -11.66 -10.91
N ALA A 64 3.18 -12.88 -11.00
CA ALA A 64 3.63 -13.86 -11.98
C ALA A 64 3.09 -13.56 -13.39
N ARG A 65 1.83 -13.15 -13.48
CA ARG A 65 1.11 -12.99 -14.76
C ARG A 65 1.51 -11.71 -15.51
N GLN A 66 1.80 -10.63 -14.80
CA GLN A 66 2.00 -9.30 -15.40
C GLN A 66 3.41 -8.74 -15.20
N ARG A 67 4.40 -9.57 -14.82
CA ARG A 67 5.76 -9.11 -14.47
C ARG A 67 6.43 -8.18 -15.49
N ASN A 68 6.15 -8.39 -16.78
CA ASN A 68 6.76 -7.66 -17.89
C ASN A 68 5.90 -6.50 -18.40
N MET A 69 4.68 -6.34 -17.88
CA MET A 69 3.81 -5.23 -18.27
C MET A 69 4.30 -3.94 -17.62
N HIS A 70 4.45 -2.88 -18.43
CA HIS A 70 4.95 -1.60 -17.96
C HIS A 70 4.10 -1.01 -16.83
N GLY A 71 2.76 -1.03 -16.96
CA GLY A 71 1.86 -0.57 -15.89
C GLY A 71 2.04 -1.33 -14.58
N PHE A 72 2.28 -2.64 -14.65
CA PHE A 72 2.55 -3.45 -13.46
C PHE A 72 3.90 -3.11 -12.81
N GLN A 73 4.92 -2.76 -13.61
CA GLN A 73 6.19 -2.27 -13.08
C GLN A 73 6.03 -0.93 -12.36
N ILE A 74 5.24 0.00 -12.90
CA ILE A 74 4.91 1.27 -12.23
C ILE A 74 4.16 0.97 -10.93
N MET A 75 3.16 0.10 -10.94
CA MET A 75 2.43 -0.28 -9.72
C MET A 75 3.35 -0.84 -8.63
N ARG A 76 4.34 -1.67 -8.99
CA ARG A 76 5.34 -2.15 -8.03
C ARG A 76 6.18 -1.03 -7.44
N ARG A 77 6.52 0.00 -8.22
CA ARG A 77 7.23 1.20 -7.74
C ARG A 77 6.37 2.02 -6.79
N ILE A 78 5.07 2.17 -7.10
CA ILE A 78 4.10 2.82 -6.19
C ILE A 78 4.05 2.02 -4.88
N ASN A 79 3.87 0.71 -4.95
CA ASN A 79 3.79 -0.15 -3.77
C ASN A 79 5.07 -0.07 -2.91
N GLN A 80 6.25 -0.06 -3.52
CA GLN A 80 7.51 0.16 -2.81
C GLN A 80 7.55 1.52 -2.11
N THR A 81 7.02 2.56 -2.73
CA THR A 81 6.96 3.91 -2.15
C THR A 81 5.98 3.94 -0.97
N LEU A 82 4.79 3.32 -1.09
CA LEU A 82 3.82 3.20 0.00
C LEU A 82 4.37 2.40 1.18
N LEU A 83 5.12 1.32 0.92
CA LEU A 83 5.81 0.56 1.97
C LEU A 83 6.87 1.40 2.69
N ARG A 84 7.55 2.32 1.98
CA ARG A 84 8.48 3.26 2.62
C ARG A 84 7.75 4.28 3.49
N ILE A 85 6.59 4.78 3.05
CA ILE A 85 5.73 5.65 3.86
C ILE A 85 5.30 4.91 5.13
N LYS A 86 4.84 3.66 5.02
CA LYS A 86 4.45 2.85 6.18
C LYS A 86 5.62 2.62 7.16
N ARG A 87 6.84 2.40 6.64
CA ARG A 87 8.03 2.22 7.48
C ARG A 87 8.50 3.49 8.18
N LEU A 88 8.20 4.66 7.62
CA LEU A 88 8.50 5.94 8.25
C LEU A 88 7.78 6.10 9.60
N ASP A 89 6.60 5.46 9.73
CA ASP A 89 5.78 5.45 10.95
C ASP A 89 5.65 6.84 11.58
N ILE A 90 5.14 7.79 10.78
CA ILE A 90 5.04 9.19 11.19
C ILE A 90 4.17 9.36 12.45
N VAL A 91 3.16 8.50 12.65
CA VAL A 91 2.30 8.54 13.83
C VAL A 91 3.13 8.33 15.09
N ARG A 92 4.04 7.35 15.08
CA ARG A 92 4.95 7.11 16.20
C ARG A 92 5.86 8.31 16.45
N GLU A 93 6.50 8.85 15.42
CA GLU A 93 7.40 10.01 15.56
C GLU A 93 6.67 11.23 16.14
N ILE A 94 5.43 11.48 15.72
CA ILE A 94 4.59 12.56 16.29
C ILE A 94 4.20 12.25 17.73
N THR A 95 3.84 11.01 18.04
CA THR A 95 3.43 10.60 19.39
C THR A 95 4.59 10.74 20.37
N ASP A 96 5.78 10.29 19.97
CA ASP A 96 7.00 10.42 20.75
C ASP A 96 7.28 11.90 21.02
N PHE A 97 7.25 12.77 20.00
CA PHE A 97 7.42 14.22 20.18
C PHE A 97 6.34 14.85 21.08
N HIS A 98 5.06 14.54 20.83
CA HIS A 98 3.93 15.09 21.57
C HIS A 98 3.95 14.69 23.05
N SER A 99 4.47 13.50 23.37
CA SER A 99 4.58 13.04 24.76
C SER A 99 5.49 13.89 25.65
N PHE A 100 6.38 14.67 25.05
CA PHE A 100 7.26 15.61 25.76
C PHE A 100 6.65 17.00 25.95
N LEU A 101 5.53 17.29 25.30
CA LEU A 101 4.89 18.59 25.39
C LEU A 101 4.00 18.69 26.63
N PRO A 102 3.91 19.88 27.24
CA PRO A 102 2.87 20.19 28.22
C PRO A 102 1.48 19.82 27.75
N GLU A 103 0.64 19.45 28.71
CA GLU A 103 -0.80 19.52 28.51
C GLU A 103 -1.22 20.99 28.32
N ALA A 104 -1.96 21.27 27.24
CA ALA A 104 -2.29 22.64 26.79
C ALA A 104 -3.02 23.49 27.86
N SER A 105 -3.66 22.82 28.80
CA SER A 105 -4.43 23.36 29.93
C SER A 105 -3.56 23.93 31.05
N TYR A 106 -2.29 23.49 31.16
CA TYR A 106 -1.45 23.76 32.32
C TYR A 106 -0.02 24.15 31.92
N ILE A 107 0.23 25.47 31.87
CA ILE A 107 1.54 26.04 31.54
C ILE A 107 2.09 26.79 32.76
N GLU A 108 2.97 26.12 33.51
CA GLU A 108 3.70 26.68 34.65
C GLU A 108 4.67 27.80 34.23
N LYS A 109 5.23 28.54 35.21
CA LYS A 109 6.19 29.64 34.96
C LYS A 109 7.57 29.15 34.47
N VAL A 110 7.94 27.93 34.83
CA VAL A 110 9.15 27.22 34.41
C VAL A 110 8.69 25.84 33.97
N MET A 111 9.04 25.41 32.77
CA MET A 111 8.63 24.12 32.25
C MET A 111 9.75 23.44 31.48
N ARG A 112 9.75 22.11 31.50
CA ARG A 112 10.65 21.30 30.69
C ARG A 112 10.06 21.15 29.30
N LEU A 113 10.76 21.68 28.31
CA LEU A 113 10.38 21.60 26.90
C LEU A 113 11.35 20.69 26.14
N PRO A 114 10.89 20.03 25.07
CA PRO A 114 11.79 19.28 24.20
C PRO A 114 12.80 20.21 23.55
N VAL A 115 14.03 19.75 23.44
CA VAL A 115 15.11 20.47 22.77
C VAL A 115 14.80 20.66 21.28
N ARG A 116 15.27 21.77 20.68
CA ARG A 116 15.09 22.15 19.27
C ARG A 116 15.34 20.99 18.31
N SER A 117 16.39 20.19 18.54
CA SER A 117 16.74 19.04 17.70
C SER A 117 15.62 18.00 17.58
N ASN A 118 14.77 17.82 18.60
CA ASN A 118 13.64 16.90 18.54
C ASN A 118 12.60 17.38 17.50
N LEU A 119 12.35 18.70 17.44
CA LEU A 119 11.46 19.28 16.43
C LEU A 119 12.10 19.26 15.05
N GLU A 120 13.40 19.56 14.94
CA GLU A 120 14.15 19.47 13.68
C GLU A 120 14.06 18.06 13.06
N HIS A 121 14.18 17.02 13.88
CA HIS A 121 13.99 15.64 13.45
C HIS A 121 12.59 15.39 12.89
N LEU A 122 11.54 15.82 13.60
CA LEU A 122 10.16 15.70 13.13
C LEU A 122 9.92 16.45 11.80
N LEU A 123 10.46 17.66 11.66
CA LEU A 123 10.37 18.45 10.43
C LEU A 123 11.05 17.75 9.24
N ILE A 124 12.19 17.11 9.46
CA ILE A 124 12.89 16.34 8.42
C ILE A 124 12.10 15.08 8.04
N ARG A 125 11.47 14.41 9.01
CA ARG A 125 10.56 13.30 8.73
C ARG A 125 9.37 13.77 7.88
N LEU A 126 8.83 14.96 8.14
CA LEU A 126 7.75 15.54 7.34
C LEU A 126 8.19 15.91 5.92
N GLN A 127 9.40 16.44 5.74
CA GLN A 127 9.98 16.67 4.40
C GLN A 127 10.09 15.36 3.62
N GLY A 128 10.60 14.30 4.27
CA GLY A 128 10.70 12.97 3.67
C GLY A 128 9.33 12.40 3.29
N LEU A 129 8.34 12.55 4.18
CA LEU A 129 6.97 12.14 3.91
C LEU A 129 6.37 12.88 2.71
N ALA A 130 6.54 14.21 2.63
CA ALA A 130 6.05 15.01 1.52
C ALA A 130 6.64 14.57 0.17
N LYS A 131 7.96 14.32 0.10
CA LYS A 131 8.60 13.79 -1.12
C LYS A 131 8.10 12.40 -1.50
N LEU A 132 7.87 11.52 -0.52
CA LEU A 132 7.31 10.19 -0.79
C LEU A 132 5.87 10.28 -1.32
N LEU A 133 5.04 11.15 -0.76
CA LEU A 133 3.66 11.40 -1.21
C LEU A 133 3.64 12.00 -2.62
N LEU A 134 4.48 12.99 -2.90
CA LEU A 134 4.64 13.55 -4.25
C LEU A 134 5.04 12.47 -5.27
N ARG A 135 5.95 11.57 -4.89
CA ARG A 135 6.34 10.44 -5.73
C ARG A 135 5.17 9.50 -6.00
N VAL A 136 4.30 9.25 -5.01
CA VAL A 136 3.06 8.47 -5.23
C VAL A 136 2.17 9.20 -6.23
N VAL A 137 1.95 10.50 -6.08
CA VAL A 137 1.14 11.32 -6.99
C VAL A 137 1.64 11.20 -8.43
N LEU A 138 2.93 11.42 -8.68
CA LEU A 138 3.52 11.31 -10.03
C LEU A 138 3.35 9.91 -10.62
N LEU A 139 3.70 8.87 -9.86
CA LEU A 139 3.62 7.49 -10.36
C LEU A 139 2.17 7.04 -10.60
N THR A 140 1.22 7.51 -9.81
CA THR A 140 -0.21 7.21 -10.02
C THR A 140 -0.75 7.83 -11.31
N LYS A 141 -0.29 9.03 -11.70
CA LYS A 141 -0.60 9.63 -13.00
C LYS A 141 -0.04 8.80 -14.16
N ASP A 142 1.24 8.43 -14.10
CA ASP A 142 1.88 7.59 -15.13
C ASP A 142 1.15 6.24 -15.27
N ALA A 143 0.80 5.62 -14.14
CA ALA A 143 0.03 4.39 -14.11
C ALA A 143 -1.36 4.59 -14.73
N ALA A 144 -2.07 5.68 -14.39
CA ALA A 144 -3.38 5.99 -14.92
C ALA A 144 -3.35 6.16 -16.45
N CYS A 145 -2.38 6.92 -16.98
CA CYS A 145 -2.20 7.07 -18.43
C CYS A 145 -1.96 5.72 -19.12
N TYR A 146 -1.17 4.83 -18.51
CA TYR A 146 -0.98 3.48 -19.03
C TYR A 146 -2.28 2.67 -19.03
N GLN A 147 -3.02 2.66 -17.92
CA GLN A 147 -4.27 1.88 -17.81
C GLN A 147 -5.33 2.39 -18.80
N LEU A 148 -5.44 3.70 -18.99
CA LEU A 148 -6.36 4.28 -19.96
C LEU A 148 -6.06 3.81 -21.39
N LYS A 149 -4.77 3.72 -21.76
CA LYS A 149 -4.34 3.14 -23.06
C LYS A 149 -4.72 1.66 -23.18
N GLN A 150 -4.71 0.89 -22.09
CA GLN A 150 -5.15 -0.52 -22.12
C GLN A 150 -6.67 -0.64 -22.25
N ILE A 151 -7.41 0.21 -21.53
CA ILE A 151 -8.88 0.30 -21.59
C ILE A 151 -9.33 0.62 -23.02
N ASN A 152 -8.71 1.61 -23.67
CA ASN A 152 -9.03 1.98 -25.05
C ASN A 152 -8.77 0.86 -26.06
N ARG A 153 -7.87 -0.07 -25.74
CA ARG A 153 -7.59 -1.27 -26.54
C ARG A 153 -8.45 -2.48 -26.15
N VAL A 154 -9.38 -2.30 -25.19
CA VAL A 154 -10.19 -3.35 -24.58
C VAL A 154 -9.33 -4.50 -24.01
N PHE A 155 -8.06 -4.22 -23.70
CA PHE A 155 -7.12 -5.22 -23.21
C PHE A 155 -7.23 -5.33 -21.69
N LEU A 156 -7.59 -6.52 -21.21
CA LEU A 156 -7.79 -6.81 -19.79
C LEU A 156 -8.69 -5.75 -19.11
N PHE A 157 -9.74 -5.30 -19.80
CA PHE A 157 -10.56 -4.15 -19.42
C PHE A 157 -10.90 -4.13 -17.93
N TYR A 158 -11.43 -5.22 -17.38
CA TYR A 158 -11.75 -5.32 -15.96
C TYR A 158 -10.57 -4.98 -15.04
N HIS A 159 -9.39 -5.52 -15.32
CA HIS A 159 -8.19 -5.27 -14.50
C HIS A 159 -7.73 -3.82 -14.64
N SER A 160 -7.67 -3.34 -15.88
CA SER A 160 -7.22 -1.98 -16.19
C SER A 160 -8.15 -0.93 -15.57
N SER A 161 -9.47 -1.15 -15.58
CA SER A 161 -10.48 -0.30 -14.95
C SER A 161 -10.39 -0.31 -13.42
N THR A 162 -10.25 -1.48 -12.80
CA THR A 162 -10.04 -1.57 -11.34
C THR A 162 -8.74 -0.89 -10.92
N PHE A 163 -7.67 -1.04 -11.70
CA PHE A 163 -6.41 -0.36 -11.43
C PHE A 163 -6.52 1.14 -11.58
N LEU A 164 -7.20 1.63 -12.62
CA LEU A 164 -7.41 3.05 -12.83
C LEU A 164 -8.17 3.67 -11.65
N ALA A 165 -9.23 3.00 -11.17
CA ALA A 165 -9.98 3.45 -9.99
C ALA A 165 -9.08 3.55 -8.74
N LEU A 166 -8.27 2.52 -8.48
CA LEU A 166 -7.35 2.51 -7.34
C LEU A 166 -6.25 3.58 -7.46
N MET A 167 -5.73 3.83 -8.67
CA MET A 167 -4.75 4.90 -8.90
C MET A 167 -5.37 6.27 -8.65
N GLY A 168 -6.61 6.50 -9.09
CA GLY A 168 -7.34 7.75 -8.83
C GLY A 168 -7.56 8.01 -7.34
N GLU A 169 -7.97 6.97 -6.59
CA GLU A 169 -8.14 7.05 -5.14
C GLU A 169 -6.81 7.37 -4.43
N LEU A 170 -5.74 6.65 -4.75
CA LEU A 170 -4.41 6.90 -4.17
C LEU A 170 -3.87 8.29 -4.54
N TRP A 171 -4.08 8.73 -5.78
CA TRP A 171 -3.68 10.05 -6.25
C TRP A 171 -4.34 11.15 -5.42
N LEU A 172 -5.68 11.09 -5.27
CA LEU A 172 -6.45 12.07 -4.53
C LEU A 172 -6.04 12.12 -3.05
N LEU A 173 -5.94 10.95 -2.42
CA LEU A 173 -5.59 10.85 -1.01
C LEU A 173 -4.14 11.33 -0.76
N ALA A 174 -3.17 10.85 -1.54
CA ALA A 174 -1.77 11.25 -1.39
C ALA A 174 -1.58 12.76 -1.57
N ARG A 175 -2.29 13.36 -2.53
CA ARG A 175 -2.28 14.81 -2.78
C ARG A 175 -2.84 15.60 -1.60
N ASN A 176 -3.98 15.17 -1.05
CA ASN A 176 -4.59 15.82 0.11
C ASN A 176 -3.72 15.69 1.37
N ILE A 177 -3.14 14.51 1.62
CA ILE A 177 -2.21 14.31 2.73
C ILE A 177 -0.98 15.20 2.55
N CYS A 178 -0.43 15.31 1.33
CA CYS A 178 0.74 16.17 1.07
C CYS A 178 0.46 17.65 1.39
N ARG A 179 -0.74 18.16 1.08
CA ARG A 179 -1.15 19.52 1.44
C ARG A 179 -1.22 19.71 2.96
N ARG A 180 -1.79 18.74 3.67
CA ARG A 180 -1.85 18.77 5.14
C ARG A 180 -0.47 18.70 5.77
N VAL A 181 0.43 17.86 5.24
CA VAL A 181 1.84 17.81 5.67
C VAL A 181 2.50 19.18 5.51
N ASN A 182 2.30 19.86 4.38
CA ASN A 182 2.84 21.21 4.19
C ASN A 182 2.28 22.21 5.21
N GLN A 183 0.97 22.20 5.45
CA GLN A 183 0.33 23.07 6.45
C GLN A 183 0.91 22.85 7.85
N TYR A 184 1.02 21.59 8.29
CA TYR A 184 1.62 21.29 9.60
C TYR A 184 3.09 21.67 9.67
N TYR A 185 3.84 21.49 8.58
CA TYR A 185 5.23 21.94 8.54
C TYR A 185 5.34 23.46 8.70
N ASP A 186 4.54 24.23 7.96
CA ASP A 186 4.54 25.69 8.01
C ASP A 186 4.08 26.21 9.40
N GLU A 187 3.20 25.48 10.10
CA GLU A 187 2.80 25.79 11.49
C GLU A 187 3.89 25.44 12.53
N LEU A 188 4.63 24.36 12.31
CA LEU A 188 5.66 23.88 13.24
C LEU A 188 7.00 24.59 13.07
N TYR A 189 7.36 25.02 11.86
CA TYR A 189 8.66 25.61 11.55
C TYR A 189 8.99 26.85 12.41
N PRO A 190 8.07 27.83 12.60
CA PRO A 190 8.33 29.00 13.46
C PRO A 190 8.59 28.63 14.92
N MET A 191 8.14 27.45 15.36
CA MET A 191 8.32 26.98 16.74
C MET A 191 9.76 26.56 17.04
N LEU A 192 10.63 26.46 16.03
CA LEU A 192 12.05 26.15 16.22
C LEU A 192 12.80 27.21 17.02
N ASP A 193 12.44 28.50 16.87
CA ASP A 193 13.15 29.61 17.52
C ASP A 193 12.77 29.77 19.00
N ILE A 194 11.79 29.00 19.44
CA ILE A 194 11.17 29.07 20.76
C ILE A 194 11.72 27.97 21.68
N LEU A 195 12.15 26.85 21.09
CA LEU A 195 12.65 25.69 21.80
C LEU A 195 14.11 25.90 22.24
N PRO A 196 14.52 25.30 23.38
CA PRO A 196 15.89 25.42 23.87
C PRO A 196 16.87 24.74 22.91
N ASP A 197 18.02 25.36 22.70
CA ASP A 197 19.11 24.80 21.90
C ASP A 197 19.85 23.70 22.66
N CYS A 198 20.28 22.66 21.95
CA CYS A 198 21.15 21.63 22.53
C CYS A 198 22.62 22.10 22.51
N THR A 199 23.41 21.61 23.46
CA THR A 199 24.87 21.74 23.43
C THR A 199 25.51 21.00 22.25
N GLU A 200 24.90 19.92 21.77
CA GLU A 200 25.30 19.20 20.55
C GLU A 200 24.29 19.42 19.41
N GLN A 201 24.75 20.05 18.32
CA GLN A 201 23.91 20.21 17.13
C GLN A 201 23.69 18.86 16.44
N TRP A 202 22.45 18.38 16.44
CA TRP A 202 22.09 17.14 15.75
C TRP A 202 22.13 17.29 14.22
N LEU A 203 21.78 18.47 13.71
CA LEU A 203 21.90 18.80 12.29
C LEU A 203 23.37 19.02 11.88
N PRO A 204 23.79 18.54 10.71
CA PRO A 204 25.12 18.88 10.18
C PRO A 204 25.27 20.40 10.00
N TYR A 205 26.45 20.95 10.30
CA TYR A 205 26.75 22.41 10.26
C TYR A 205 26.37 23.16 8.97
N GLN A 206 26.15 22.47 7.86
CA GLN A 206 25.80 23.07 6.56
C GLN A 206 24.36 22.76 6.13
N TYR A 207 23.58 22.06 6.95
CA TYR A 207 22.22 21.68 6.61
C TYR A 207 21.23 22.73 7.09
N THR A 208 20.61 23.44 6.14
CA THR A 208 19.52 24.36 6.44
C THR A 208 18.18 23.70 6.17
N LEU A 209 17.27 23.83 7.14
CA LEU A 209 15.89 23.41 6.93
C LEU A 209 15.19 24.42 6.01
N PRO A 210 14.44 23.96 4.99
CA PRO A 210 13.61 24.85 4.20
C PRO A 210 12.52 25.49 5.05
N VAL A 211 12.24 26.77 4.81
CA VAL A 211 11.18 27.52 5.51
C VAL A 211 9.80 26.96 5.16
N SER A 212 9.58 26.56 3.91
CA SER A 212 8.36 25.89 3.47
C SER A 212 8.67 24.70 2.57
N ILE A 213 7.93 23.59 2.76
CA ILE A 213 8.03 22.40 1.91
C ILE A 213 7.58 22.74 0.47
N ALA A 214 6.57 23.59 0.31
CA ALA A 214 6.05 23.98 -1.00
C ALA A 214 7.12 24.69 -1.84
N GLU A 215 7.84 25.64 -1.26
CA GLU A 215 8.92 26.37 -1.91
C GLU A 215 10.12 25.47 -2.20
N TRP A 216 10.47 24.60 -1.25
CA TRP A 216 11.57 23.65 -1.39
C TRP A 216 11.35 22.61 -2.49
N ILE A 217 10.11 22.12 -2.64
CA ILE A 217 9.76 21.22 -3.75
C ILE A 217 9.66 22.00 -5.07
N GLY A 218 9.24 23.27 -5.03
CA GLY A 218 9.20 24.16 -6.17
C GLY A 218 8.04 23.87 -7.14
N CYS A 219 8.31 23.97 -8.44
CA CYS A 219 7.30 23.85 -9.50
C CYS A 219 6.49 22.54 -9.43
N GLN A 220 7.14 21.43 -9.06
CA GLN A 220 6.47 20.13 -8.94
C GLN A 220 5.34 20.15 -7.91
N TYR A 221 5.49 20.88 -6.79
CA TYR A 221 4.43 21.01 -5.81
C TYR A 221 3.26 21.81 -6.37
N GLN A 222 3.56 22.92 -7.06
CA GLN A 222 2.54 23.78 -7.63
C GLN A 222 1.74 23.07 -8.72
N GLU A 223 2.38 22.32 -9.61
CA GLU A 223 1.70 21.62 -10.70
C GLU A 223 0.91 20.41 -10.19
N GLU A 224 1.53 19.58 -9.37
CA GLU A 224 0.98 18.28 -8.98
C GLU A 224 0.04 18.36 -7.78
N ILE A 225 0.41 19.18 -6.79
CA ILE A 225 -0.29 19.27 -5.52
C ILE A 225 -1.29 20.43 -5.51
N VAL A 226 -0.97 21.58 -6.10
CA VAL A 226 -1.89 22.74 -6.14
C VAL A 226 -2.73 22.76 -7.42
N GLY A 227 -2.10 22.54 -8.59
CA GLY A 227 -2.57 22.87 -9.95
C GLY A 227 -3.75 22.09 -10.53
N GLY A 228 -4.42 21.28 -9.73
CA GLY A 228 -5.54 20.43 -10.17
C GLY A 228 -6.92 21.09 -10.23
N SER A 229 -7.05 22.43 -10.23
CA SER A 229 -8.35 23.10 -10.42
C SER A 229 -8.43 24.14 -11.54
N ASN A 230 -7.30 24.52 -12.18
CA ASN A 230 -7.30 25.68 -13.09
C ASN A 230 -7.21 25.34 -14.57
N MET A 231 -7.10 24.06 -14.93
CA MET A 231 -7.44 23.64 -16.29
C MET A 231 -8.93 23.29 -16.30
N LYS A 232 -9.74 24.29 -16.66
CA LYS A 232 -10.90 24.04 -17.53
C LYS A 232 -10.37 23.48 -18.86
N THR A 233 -9.76 22.30 -18.84
CA THR A 233 -9.91 21.41 -19.98
C THR A 233 -11.32 20.90 -19.80
N SER A 234 -12.27 21.63 -20.39
CA SER A 234 -13.37 20.98 -21.07
C SER A 234 -12.76 19.78 -21.78
N ILE A 235 -12.85 18.61 -21.14
CA ILE A 235 -12.84 17.37 -21.88
C ILE A 235 -14.10 17.52 -22.72
N GLU A 236 -13.94 18.12 -23.89
CA GLU A 236 -14.80 17.88 -25.03
C GLU A 236 -14.63 16.39 -25.31
N THR A 237 -15.25 15.56 -24.47
CA THR A 237 -15.77 14.29 -24.93
C THR A 237 -16.71 14.71 -26.03
N GLU A 238 -16.22 14.63 -27.28
CA GLU A 238 -17.09 14.43 -28.41
C GLU A 238 -18.15 13.42 -27.95
N THR A 239 -19.39 13.87 -27.91
CA THR A 239 -20.56 13.16 -27.40
C THR A 239 -20.78 11.81 -28.08
N SER A 240 -19.97 11.48 -29.08
CA SER A 240 -19.96 10.24 -29.86
C SER A 240 -19.45 9.01 -29.12
N TYR A 241 -18.65 9.12 -28.05
CA TYR A 241 -18.01 7.94 -27.42
C TYR A 241 -18.35 7.70 -25.95
N SER A 242 -19.47 8.25 -25.45
CA SER A 242 -19.98 7.86 -24.14
C SER A 242 -20.37 6.38 -24.15
N ILE A 243 -19.90 5.60 -23.18
CA ILE A 243 -20.23 4.16 -23.04
C ILE A 243 -21.76 3.93 -22.96
N PHE A 244 -22.51 4.95 -22.53
CA PHE A 244 -23.97 4.95 -22.49
C PHE A 244 -24.62 5.06 -23.87
N ASN A 245 -23.97 5.72 -24.84
CA ASN A 245 -24.45 5.77 -26.23
C ASN A 245 -24.20 4.45 -26.96
N LEU A 246 -23.12 3.74 -26.61
CA LEU A 246 -22.87 2.37 -27.08
C LEU A 246 -23.88 1.34 -26.53
N LEU A 247 -24.44 1.61 -25.35
CA LEU A 247 -25.47 0.77 -24.73
C LEU A 247 -26.90 1.10 -25.19
N GLN A 248 -27.11 2.24 -25.87
CA GLN A 248 -28.43 2.67 -26.35
C GLN A 248 -28.87 2.00 -27.67
N HIS A 249 -28.01 1.19 -28.31
CA HIS A 249 -28.43 0.37 -29.44
C HIS A 249 -29.02 -0.97 -28.99
N HIS A 250 -30.19 -0.93 -28.34
CA HIS A 250 -31.24 -1.94 -28.49
C HIS A 250 -32.50 -1.54 -27.70
N GLY A 251 -33.63 -1.50 -28.40
CA GLY A 251 -34.96 -1.53 -27.79
C GLY A 251 -35.64 -0.17 -27.71
N SER A 252 -36.77 -0.08 -28.39
CA SER A 252 -37.71 1.03 -28.37
C SER A 252 -38.33 1.22 -26.98
N GLU A 253 -38.65 2.48 -26.67
CA GLU A 253 -39.57 3.01 -25.65
C GLU A 253 -39.02 3.40 -24.27
N GLU A 254 -39.40 4.63 -23.89
CA GLU A 254 -39.20 5.37 -22.63
C GLU A 254 -37.83 6.01 -22.37
N ALA A 255 -37.64 7.19 -22.99
CA ALA A 255 -36.57 8.12 -22.66
C ALA A 255 -36.82 8.80 -21.30
N MET A 256 -36.14 8.33 -20.24
CA MET A 256 -36.00 9.06 -18.98
C MET A 256 -34.71 9.90 -19.01
N SER A 257 -34.84 11.23 -19.00
CA SER A 257 -33.71 12.17 -19.08
C SER A 257 -32.72 12.02 -17.91
N VAL A 258 -31.47 11.71 -18.25
CA VAL A 258 -30.32 11.52 -17.34
C VAL A 258 -29.96 12.79 -16.54
N SER A 259 -30.50 13.95 -16.91
CA SER A 259 -30.28 15.22 -16.19
C SER A 259 -30.93 15.30 -14.81
N LYS A 260 -31.86 14.40 -14.47
CA LYS A 260 -32.48 14.37 -13.13
C LYS A 260 -31.60 13.70 -12.07
N LEU A 261 -30.78 12.71 -12.45
CA LEU A 261 -29.93 11.98 -11.50
C LEU A 261 -28.75 12.81 -10.97
N THR A 262 -28.26 13.77 -11.75
CA THR A 262 -27.09 14.59 -11.37
C THR A 262 -27.43 15.74 -10.43
N ASN A 263 -28.70 16.17 -10.39
CA ASN A 263 -29.13 17.24 -9.51
C ASN A 263 -29.46 16.73 -8.10
N GLU A 264 -30.03 15.53 -7.97
CA GLU A 264 -30.34 14.94 -6.65
C GLU A 264 -29.09 14.55 -5.85
N VAL A 265 -27.94 14.31 -6.48
CA VAL A 265 -26.68 13.99 -5.79
C VAL A 265 -25.97 15.25 -5.26
N ARG A 266 -26.31 16.43 -5.78
CA ARG A 266 -25.70 17.70 -5.36
C ARG A 266 -26.35 18.28 -4.10
N ASP A 267 -27.65 18.11 -3.94
CA ASP A 267 -28.42 18.70 -2.82
C ASP A 267 -28.37 17.91 -1.51
N VAL A 268 -27.70 16.74 -1.47
CA VAL A 268 -27.52 15.93 -0.23
C VAL A 268 -26.14 16.15 0.41
N ALA A 269 -25.23 16.87 -0.25
CA ALA A 269 -23.84 17.02 0.19
C ALA A 269 -23.56 18.31 0.99
N ASP A 270 -24.54 19.19 1.15
CA ASP A 270 -24.34 20.53 1.72
C ASP A 270 -25.42 20.85 2.77
N ASP A 271 -25.38 20.13 3.89
CA ASP A 271 -25.90 20.58 5.20
C ASP A 271 -25.66 19.50 6.25
N ARG A 272 -24.57 19.62 6.99
CA ARG A 272 -24.35 19.07 8.35
C ARG A 272 -23.00 19.55 8.88
N GLU A 273 -23.00 20.68 9.55
CA GLU A 273 -21.96 21.01 10.52
C GLU A 273 -21.95 19.94 11.63
N PRO A 274 -20.79 19.40 12.04
CA PRO A 274 -20.72 18.53 13.20
C PRO A 274 -20.83 19.38 14.47
N SER A 275 -21.94 19.22 15.22
CA SER A 275 -22.13 19.89 16.50
C SER A 275 -21.08 19.44 17.52
N GLU A 276 -20.52 20.41 18.24
CA GLU A 276 -19.67 20.20 19.39
C GLU A 276 -20.44 19.45 20.50
N ALA A 277 -20.16 18.16 20.65
CA ALA A 277 -20.57 17.39 21.82
C ALA A 277 -19.31 16.87 22.54
N SER A 278 -19.02 17.52 23.66
CA SER A 278 -18.14 17.17 24.78
C SER A 278 -17.39 15.82 24.70
N LEU A 279 -16.10 15.87 24.35
CA LEU A 279 -15.16 14.74 24.31
C LEU A 279 -14.44 14.46 25.64
N ALA A 280 -14.94 15.02 26.75
CA ALA A 280 -14.26 14.92 28.04
C ALA A 280 -14.42 13.56 28.76
N SER A 281 -15.05 12.54 28.15
CA SER A 281 -15.41 11.31 28.87
C SER A 281 -15.01 9.98 28.23
N VAL A 282 -14.13 9.94 27.22
CA VAL A 282 -13.69 8.65 26.66
C VAL A 282 -12.54 8.07 27.48
N PRO A 283 -12.71 6.92 28.16
CA PRO A 283 -11.68 6.35 29.03
C PRO A 283 -10.46 5.85 28.24
N LYS A 284 -9.27 6.06 28.81
CA LYS A 284 -7.94 5.69 28.27
C LYS A 284 -7.82 4.23 27.78
N ALA A 285 -8.62 3.32 28.34
CA ALA A 285 -8.68 1.92 27.93
C ALA A 285 -9.24 1.74 26.49
N MET A 286 -10.24 2.54 26.10
CA MET A 286 -10.81 2.46 24.74
C MET A 286 -9.89 3.06 23.67
N LEU A 287 -9.06 4.05 24.04
CA LEU A 287 -8.02 4.59 23.16
C LEU A 287 -6.89 3.60 22.90
N LEU A 288 -6.54 2.78 23.90
CA LEU A 288 -5.55 1.71 23.75
C LEU A 288 -6.09 0.51 22.94
N GLU A 289 -7.41 0.25 23.01
CA GLU A 289 -8.07 -0.76 22.18
C GLU A 289 -8.05 -0.37 20.68
N ALA A 290 -8.24 0.91 20.37
CA ALA A 290 -8.18 1.45 19.00
C ALA A 290 -6.77 1.45 18.39
N LEU A 291 -5.72 1.35 19.22
CA LEU A 291 -4.32 1.23 18.80
C LEU A 291 -3.89 -0.22 18.57
N ARG A 292 -4.76 -1.21 18.80
CA ARG A 292 -4.47 -2.59 18.38
C ARG A 292 -4.43 -2.63 16.86
N SER A 293 -3.21 -2.77 16.34
CA SER A 293 -2.95 -3.02 14.94
C SER A 293 -3.81 -4.18 14.47
N ASP A 294 -4.52 -3.97 13.37
CA ASP A 294 -5.21 -5.00 12.59
C ASP A 294 -4.23 -6.16 12.29
N ALA A 295 -4.17 -7.12 13.21
CA ALA A 295 -3.58 -8.42 13.01
C ALA A 295 -4.58 -9.16 12.12
N GLY A 296 -4.51 -8.86 10.82
CA GLY A 296 -5.49 -9.24 9.82
C GLY A 296 -6.09 -10.61 10.08
N GLU A 297 -7.43 -10.68 10.06
CA GLU A 297 -8.15 -11.94 10.19
C GLU A 297 -7.57 -12.95 9.21
N ARG A 298 -7.00 -14.02 9.77
CA ARG A 298 -6.68 -15.21 9.01
C ARG A 298 -8.03 -15.84 8.65
N ILE A 299 -8.51 -15.53 7.45
CA ILE A 299 -9.59 -16.28 6.86
C ILE A 299 -9.02 -17.68 6.61
N ASP A 300 -9.26 -18.59 7.55
CA ASP A 300 -9.14 -20.01 7.30
C ASP A 300 -10.14 -20.33 6.20
N SER A 301 -9.66 -20.38 4.96
CA SER A 301 -10.45 -20.90 3.86
C SER A 301 -10.79 -22.34 4.23
N LEU A 302 -12.00 -22.56 4.73
CA LEU A 302 -12.62 -23.87 4.73
C LEU A 302 -12.42 -24.40 3.31
N LYS A 303 -11.55 -25.40 3.19
CA LYS A 303 -11.34 -26.14 1.96
C LYS A 303 -12.72 -26.58 1.52
N LYS A 304 -13.26 -25.95 0.47
CA LYS A 304 -14.35 -26.55 -0.28
C LYS A 304 -13.76 -27.83 -0.84
N GLU A 305 -14.06 -28.94 -0.18
CA GLU A 305 -13.91 -30.26 -0.74
C GLU A 305 -14.68 -30.26 -2.05
N SER A 306 -13.90 -30.14 -3.12
CA SER A 306 -14.34 -30.34 -4.48
C SER A 306 -14.86 -31.77 -4.56
N GLY A 307 -16.18 -31.92 -4.58
CA GLY A 307 -16.88 -33.17 -4.80
C GLY A 307 -16.54 -33.74 -6.17
N TYR A 308 -15.44 -34.45 -6.25
CA TYR A 308 -15.10 -35.35 -7.34
C TYR A 308 -14.41 -36.54 -6.73
N VAL A 309 -15.14 -37.67 -6.63
CA VAL A 309 -14.59 -38.96 -6.26
C VAL A 309 -14.17 -39.64 -7.56
N PRO A 310 -12.87 -39.74 -7.91
CA PRO A 310 -12.45 -40.56 -9.04
C PRO A 310 -12.57 -42.03 -8.62
N LYS A 311 -13.19 -42.84 -9.47
CA LYS A 311 -13.15 -44.30 -9.36
C LYS A 311 -11.68 -44.73 -9.40
N PHE A 312 -11.20 -45.34 -8.32
CA PHE A 312 -9.84 -45.90 -8.21
C PHE A 312 -9.61 -46.93 -9.32
N LYS A 313 -8.81 -46.59 -10.33
CA LYS A 313 -8.05 -47.57 -11.10
C LYS A 313 -6.75 -47.80 -10.35
N LEU A 314 -6.59 -49.01 -9.81
CA LEU A 314 -5.38 -49.43 -9.11
C LEU A 314 -4.20 -49.32 -10.09
N PHE A 315 -3.26 -48.41 -9.81
CA PHE A 315 -2.06 -48.25 -10.61
C PHE A 315 -1.18 -49.50 -10.50
N ASP A 316 -0.83 -50.11 -11.64
CA ASP A 316 -0.02 -51.32 -11.68
C ASP A 316 1.46 -51.00 -11.42
N VAL A 317 1.91 -51.30 -10.20
CA VAL A 317 3.27 -51.04 -9.69
C VAL A 317 4.35 -51.73 -10.53
N THR A 318 4.01 -52.78 -11.29
CA THR A 318 4.96 -53.52 -12.14
C THR A 318 5.56 -52.66 -13.26
N LYS A 319 4.87 -51.59 -13.69
CA LYS A 319 5.36 -50.64 -14.71
C LYS A 319 6.57 -49.83 -14.25
N LEU A 320 6.75 -49.65 -12.93
CA LEU A 320 7.89 -48.91 -12.37
C LEU A 320 9.20 -49.70 -12.42
N ASN A 321 9.16 -51.01 -12.66
CA ASN A 321 10.36 -51.85 -12.74
C ASN A 321 11.18 -51.60 -14.02
N GLN A 322 10.56 -51.01 -15.04
CA GLN A 322 11.22 -50.66 -16.30
C GLN A 322 12.09 -49.38 -16.20
N ILE A 323 11.87 -48.58 -15.15
CA ILE A 323 12.61 -47.34 -14.91
C ILE A 323 13.85 -47.64 -14.07
N LYS A 324 15.02 -47.52 -14.70
CA LYS A 324 16.35 -47.82 -14.15
C LYS A 324 17.32 -46.63 -14.22
N SER A 325 16.98 -45.55 -14.94
CA SER A 325 17.85 -44.38 -15.09
C SER A 325 17.13 -43.04 -14.92
N LYS A 326 17.90 -42.00 -14.57
CA LYS A 326 17.45 -40.59 -14.52
C LYS A 326 16.81 -40.10 -15.82
N PHE A 327 17.28 -40.61 -16.96
CA PHE A 327 16.75 -40.26 -18.27
C PHE A 327 15.33 -40.83 -18.45
N GLN A 328 15.12 -42.08 -18.07
CA GLN A 328 13.79 -42.72 -18.12
C GLN A 328 12.79 -42.06 -17.17
N VAL A 329 13.23 -41.56 -16.01
CA VAL A 329 12.37 -40.77 -15.12
C VAL A 329 11.91 -39.47 -15.79
N LYS A 330 12.81 -38.76 -16.49
CA LYS A 330 12.45 -37.55 -17.24
C LYS A 330 11.46 -37.85 -18.38
N GLN A 331 11.69 -38.94 -19.10
CA GLN A 331 10.81 -39.38 -20.17
C GLN A 331 9.42 -39.72 -19.64
N PHE A 332 9.35 -40.49 -18.55
CA PHE A 332 8.09 -40.81 -17.87
C PHE A 332 7.31 -39.57 -17.43
N ILE A 333 7.99 -38.58 -16.85
CA ILE A 333 7.34 -37.32 -16.41
C ILE A 333 6.82 -36.50 -17.60
N ALA A 334 7.57 -36.48 -18.72
CA ALA A 334 7.15 -35.80 -19.92
C ALA A 334 5.92 -36.49 -20.54
N GLU A 335 5.94 -37.82 -20.64
CA GLU A 335 4.81 -38.62 -21.11
C GLU A 335 3.59 -38.45 -20.21
N GLU A 336 3.74 -38.48 -18.88
CA GLU A 336 2.64 -38.23 -17.94
C GLU A 336 2.04 -36.83 -18.11
N ARG A 337 2.86 -35.80 -18.34
CA ARG A 337 2.35 -34.44 -18.61
C ARG A 337 1.56 -34.39 -19.90
N CYS A 338 2.08 -34.97 -20.98
CA CYS A 338 1.37 -35.05 -22.25
C CYS A 338 0.05 -35.82 -22.09
N ASN A 339 0.04 -36.93 -21.35
CA ASN A 339 -1.16 -37.72 -21.10
C ASN A 339 -2.19 -36.95 -20.27
N ARG A 340 -1.78 -36.20 -19.24
CA ARG A 340 -2.68 -35.34 -18.45
C ARG A 340 -3.30 -34.20 -19.27
N THR A 341 -2.57 -33.66 -20.25
CA THR A 341 -3.09 -32.61 -21.16
C THR A 341 -4.00 -33.18 -22.25
N ALA A 342 -3.70 -34.38 -22.76
CA ALA A 342 -4.45 -34.99 -23.86
C ALA A 342 -5.69 -35.77 -23.38
N ASN A 343 -5.54 -36.66 -22.40
CA ASN A 343 -6.59 -37.53 -21.88
C ASN A 343 -6.32 -37.93 -20.42
N LEU A 344 -6.99 -37.28 -19.46
CA LEU A 344 -6.77 -37.48 -18.02
C LEU A 344 -6.93 -38.95 -17.58
N ASN A 345 -7.79 -39.71 -18.24
CA ASN A 345 -8.06 -41.12 -17.94
C ASN A 345 -6.94 -42.10 -18.35
N GLN A 346 -5.94 -41.64 -19.13
CA GLN A 346 -4.79 -42.44 -19.56
C GLN A 346 -3.54 -42.18 -18.69
N ALA A 347 -3.55 -41.14 -17.86
CA ALA A 347 -2.44 -40.81 -16.98
C ALA A 347 -2.36 -41.77 -15.79
N ALA A 348 -1.16 -42.23 -15.45
CA ALA A 348 -0.87 -42.99 -14.24
C ALA A 348 -1.26 -42.23 -12.97
N THR A 349 -1.16 -40.91 -13.01
CA THR A 349 -1.46 -40.01 -11.89
C THR A 349 -2.86 -39.38 -11.96
N ALA A 350 -3.79 -39.97 -12.72
CA ALA A 350 -5.14 -39.40 -12.96
C ALA A 350 -5.91 -39.02 -11.68
N ALA A 351 -5.71 -39.75 -10.58
CA ALA A 351 -6.36 -39.49 -9.29
C ALA A 351 -5.79 -38.28 -8.54
N VAL A 352 -4.61 -37.80 -8.92
CA VAL A 352 -3.87 -36.74 -8.22
C VAL A 352 -4.16 -35.39 -8.87
N SER A 353 -4.39 -34.36 -8.04
CA SER A 353 -4.63 -32.99 -8.53
C SER A 353 -3.41 -32.41 -9.26
N GLU A 354 -3.63 -31.45 -10.16
CA GLU A 354 -2.55 -30.81 -10.93
C GLU A 354 -1.54 -30.08 -10.03
N SER A 355 -2.01 -29.48 -8.93
CA SER A 355 -1.15 -28.84 -7.93
C SER A 355 -0.25 -29.84 -7.21
N GLN A 356 -0.80 -30.98 -6.75
CA GLN A 356 -0.03 -32.04 -6.09
C GLN A 356 1.02 -32.65 -7.03
N PHE A 357 0.67 -32.89 -8.30
CA PHE A 357 1.62 -33.38 -9.30
C PHE A 357 2.70 -32.34 -9.65
N GLY A 358 2.34 -31.05 -9.69
CA GLY A 358 3.27 -29.94 -9.85
C GLY A 358 4.31 -29.88 -8.72
N ASP A 359 3.85 -29.97 -7.48
CA ASP A 359 4.70 -29.96 -6.28
C ASP A 359 5.60 -31.20 -6.20
N PHE A 360 5.10 -32.37 -6.60
CA PHE A 360 5.90 -33.58 -6.76
C PHE A 360 7.05 -33.37 -7.75
N ASN A 361 6.77 -32.82 -8.94
CA ASN A 361 7.81 -32.60 -9.95
C ASN A 361 8.84 -31.57 -9.48
N VAL A 362 8.43 -30.50 -8.78
CA VAL A 362 9.38 -29.50 -8.24
C VAL A 362 10.30 -30.13 -7.19
N ARG A 363 9.76 -30.95 -6.28
CA ARG A 363 10.56 -31.70 -5.29
C ARG A 363 11.54 -32.65 -5.95
N LEU A 364 11.09 -33.38 -6.97
CA LEU A 364 11.91 -34.31 -7.71
C LEU A 364 13.04 -33.63 -8.48
N MET A 365 12.77 -32.51 -9.15
CA MET A 365 13.80 -31.79 -9.92
C MET A 365 14.87 -31.11 -9.04
N LYS A 366 14.57 -30.79 -7.77
CA LYS A 366 15.57 -30.29 -6.82
C LYS A 366 16.65 -31.33 -6.50
N GLU A 367 16.27 -32.59 -6.42
CA GLU A 367 17.18 -33.69 -6.09
C GLU A 367 17.84 -34.33 -7.32
N TYR A 368 17.45 -33.90 -8.54
CA TYR A 368 17.95 -34.45 -9.81
C TYR A 368 19.47 -34.31 -9.98
N ASN A 369 20.05 -33.18 -9.56
CA ASN A 369 21.50 -32.94 -9.65
C ASN A 369 22.27 -33.36 -8.39
N ARG A 370 21.58 -33.70 -7.31
CA ARG A 370 22.18 -33.99 -6.00
C ARG A 370 22.43 -35.47 -5.77
N LEU A 371 21.50 -36.32 -6.20
CA LEU A 371 21.56 -37.77 -5.98
C LEU A 371 22.26 -38.49 -7.12
N SER A 372 22.84 -39.67 -6.88
CA SER A 372 23.32 -40.54 -7.95
C SER A 372 22.14 -41.08 -8.80
N SER A 373 22.41 -41.67 -9.97
CA SER A 373 21.33 -42.18 -10.85
C SER A 373 20.48 -43.26 -10.16
N ALA A 374 21.10 -44.16 -9.41
CA ALA A 374 20.41 -45.24 -8.71
C ALA A 374 19.57 -44.73 -7.53
N GLU A 375 20.15 -43.85 -6.70
CA GLU A 375 19.45 -43.24 -5.56
C GLU A 375 18.28 -42.37 -6.00
N PHE A 376 18.45 -41.63 -7.09
CA PHE A 376 17.40 -40.79 -7.66
C PHE A 376 16.21 -41.63 -8.16
N VAL A 377 16.47 -42.76 -8.82
CA VAL A 377 15.41 -43.66 -9.29
C VAL A 377 14.67 -44.30 -8.12
N LYS A 378 15.37 -44.66 -7.03
CA LYS A 378 14.75 -45.15 -5.80
C LYS A 378 13.86 -44.08 -5.15
N PHE A 379 14.39 -42.87 -4.99
CA PHE A 379 13.66 -41.72 -4.47
C PHE A 379 12.40 -41.40 -5.29
N PHE A 380 12.51 -41.42 -6.63
CA PHE A 380 11.37 -41.23 -7.52
C PHE A 380 10.27 -42.27 -7.30
N LYS A 381 10.61 -43.56 -7.21
CA LYS A 381 9.63 -44.64 -7.01
C LYS A 381 8.92 -44.51 -5.66
N GLU A 382 9.65 -44.18 -4.59
CA GLU A 382 9.08 -43.97 -3.27
C GLU A 382 8.11 -42.78 -3.24
N GLN A 383 8.51 -41.65 -3.83
CA GLN A 383 7.68 -40.44 -3.86
C GLN A 383 6.46 -40.60 -4.78
N LEU A 384 6.58 -41.29 -5.90
CA LEU A 384 5.46 -41.56 -6.79
C LEU A 384 4.43 -42.50 -6.14
N MET A 385 4.89 -43.51 -5.40
CA MET A 385 4.01 -44.39 -4.64
C MET A 385 3.29 -43.67 -3.50
N HIS A 386 3.96 -42.71 -2.84
CA HIS A 386 3.32 -41.85 -1.85
C HIS A 386 2.25 -40.97 -2.49
N LEU A 387 2.53 -40.41 -3.67
CA LEU A 387 1.61 -39.52 -4.38
C LEU A 387 0.34 -40.23 -4.87
N ILE A 388 0.42 -41.53 -5.19
CA ILE A 388 -0.72 -42.32 -5.70
C ILE A 388 -1.56 -42.93 -4.55
N LYS A 389 -1.00 -43.03 -3.34
CA LYS A 389 -1.69 -43.56 -2.15
C LYS A 389 -2.47 -42.51 -1.36
N GLU A 390 -2.12 -41.23 -1.50
CA GLU A 390 -2.93 -40.09 -1.04
C GLU A 390 -4.10 -39.83 -1.99
#